data_AF-A0A4U2CWS2-F1
#
_entry.id   AF-A0A4U2CWS2-F1
#
_cell.length_a   1.000
_cell.length_b   1.000
_cell.length_c   1.000
_cell.angle_alpha   90.00
_cell.angle_beta   90.00
_cell.angle_gamma   90.00
#
_symmetry.space_group_name_H-M   'P 1'
#
loop_
_entity.id
_entity.type
_entity.pdbx_description
1 polymer ?
#
loop_
_entity_poly.entity_id
_entity_poly.type
_entity_poly.pdbx_seq_one_letter_code
_entity_poly.pdbx_strand_id
1 'polypeptide(L)'
;FESYIGEYFKSQGYAVKQSFVQKSDGGVDIWLTKDSELSLVQCKHWKTRKVGVQILREMYGVMIGNNASKMIIVTSGDFTSEAVAFSLDKRLWLVNGSELVHMIEDGRSFQNKPSISPQTHRAGVESMICPSCQSKLVMRVAKRGAKSGMSF
;
A
#
# COMPACT_ATOMS: atom_id res chain seq x y z
N PHE A 1 -4.45 10.16 -10.50
CA PHE A 1 -5.24 8.94 -10.78
C PHE A 1 -4.58 7.75 -10.11
N GLU A 2 -3.29 7.60 -10.39
CA GLU A 2 -2.29 6.71 -9.81
C GLU A 2 -2.24 6.78 -8.27
N SER A 3 -2.36 7.97 -7.67
CA SER A 3 -2.39 8.13 -6.21
C SER A 3 -3.58 7.42 -5.57
N TYR A 4 -4.80 7.56 -6.11
CA TYR A 4 -5.98 6.88 -5.55
C TYR A 4 -5.88 5.36 -5.67
N ILE A 5 -5.37 4.88 -6.81
CA ILE A 5 -5.15 3.45 -7.04
C ILE A 5 -4.08 2.91 -6.08
N GLY A 6 -3.00 3.67 -5.90
CA GLY A 6 -1.96 3.35 -4.92
C GLY A 6 -2.51 3.26 -3.50
N GLU A 7 -3.34 4.22 -3.07
CA GLU A 7 -3.99 4.20 -1.75
C GLU A 7 -4.95 3.02 -1.58
N TYR A 8 -5.74 2.70 -2.60
CA TYR A 8 -6.58 1.49 -2.58
C TYR A 8 -5.72 0.25 -2.35
N PHE A 9 -4.64 0.05 -3.11
CA PHE A 9 -3.79 -1.12 -2.91
C PHE A 9 -3.07 -1.12 -1.55
N LYS A 10 -2.67 0.05 -1.04
CA LYS A 10 -2.15 0.16 0.34
C LYS A 10 -3.18 -0.32 1.36
N SER A 11 -4.45 0.08 1.23
CA SER A 11 -5.52 -0.36 2.15
C SER A 11 -5.78 -1.86 2.07
N GLN A 12 -5.50 -2.49 0.92
CA GLN A 12 -5.53 -3.95 0.74
C GLN A 12 -4.25 -4.68 1.22
N GLY A 13 -3.31 -3.95 1.85
CA GLY A 13 -2.09 -4.51 2.44
C GLY A 13 -0.93 -4.70 1.47
N TYR A 14 -0.92 -4.03 0.32
CA TYR A 14 0.23 -4.03 -0.58
C TYR A 14 1.27 -2.98 -0.17
N ALA A 15 2.55 -3.33 -0.28
CA ALA A 15 3.62 -2.35 -0.36
C ALA A 15 3.59 -1.68 -1.73
N VAL A 16 3.46 -0.35 -1.76
CA VAL A 16 3.26 0.42 -3.00
C VAL A 16 4.45 1.32 -3.26
N LYS A 17 5.07 1.17 -4.44
CA LYS A 17 6.12 2.04 -4.95
C LYS A 17 5.67 2.66 -6.27
N GLN A 18 5.48 3.97 -6.28
CA GLN A 18 5.11 4.71 -7.49
C GLN A 18 6.39 5.08 -8.27
N SER A 19 6.38 4.89 -9.58
CA SER A 19 7.46 5.40 -10.42
C SER A 19 7.20 6.88 -10.70
N PHE A 20 7.83 7.76 -9.91
CA PHE A 20 7.78 9.21 -10.15
C PHE A 20 8.74 9.65 -11.25
N VAL A 21 9.67 8.76 -11.63
CA VAL A 21 10.65 9.04 -12.67
C VAL A 21 10.02 8.61 -13.98
N GLN A 22 10.01 9.51 -14.95
CA GLN A 22 9.59 9.29 -16.34
C GLN A 22 10.55 8.35 -17.10
N LYS A 23 11.16 7.40 -16.38
CA LYS A 23 12.01 6.37 -16.92
C LYS A 23 11.10 5.44 -17.71
N SER A 24 11.60 4.99 -18.85
CA SER A 24 10.94 4.05 -19.74
C SER A 24 10.83 2.67 -19.10
N ASP A 25 10.09 2.55 -18.01
CA ASP A 25 9.82 1.31 -17.27
C ASP A 25 8.77 0.45 -18.03
N GLY A 26 8.76 0.53 -19.36
CA GLY A 26 7.80 -0.16 -20.22
C GLY A 26 6.35 0.26 -20.01
N GLY A 27 6.10 1.42 -19.39
CA GLY A 27 4.75 1.89 -19.06
C GLY A 27 4.26 1.50 -17.66
N VAL A 28 5.06 0.91 -16.79
CA VAL A 28 4.60 0.65 -15.41
C VAL A 28 4.51 1.94 -14.61
N ASP A 29 3.33 2.24 -14.07
CA ASP A 29 3.10 3.42 -13.24
C ASP A 29 3.25 3.10 -11.74
N ILE A 30 2.83 1.90 -11.31
CA ILE A 30 2.86 1.48 -9.90
C ILE A 30 3.41 0.06 -9.78
N TRP A 31 4.33 -0.12 -8.84
CA TRP A 31 4.88 -1.39 -8.42
C TRP A 31 4.26 -1.78 -7.08
N LEU A 32 3.67 -2.97 -7.03
CA LEU A 32 2.99 -3.51 -5.86
C LEU A 32 3.71 -4.77 -5.39
N THR A 33 3.92 -4.91 -4.08
CA THR A 33 4.44 -6.15 -3.51
C THR A 33 3.58 -6.60 -2.34
N LYS A 34 3.20 -7.88 -2.34
CA LYS A 34 2.47 -8.52 -1.25
C LYS A 34 2.83 -10.00 -1.23
N ASP A 35 3.10 -10.55 -0.04
CA ASP A 35 3.44 -11.97 0.13
C ASP A 35 4.59 -12.45 -0.77
N SER A 36 5.61 -11.60 -0.96
CA SER A 36 6.76 -11.79 -1.87
C SER A 36 6.41 -11.86 -3.36
N GLU A 37 5.17 -11.59 -3.75
CA GLU A 37 4.75 -11.50 -5.13
C GLU A 37 4.78 -10.06 -5.64
N LEU A 38 5.33 -9.89 -6.85
CA LEU A 38 5.35 -8.61 -7.54
C LEU A 38 4.11 -8.50 -8.44
N SER A 39 3.36 -7.41 -8.30
CA SER A 39 2.32 -7.02 -9.26
C SER A 39 2.64 -5.65 -9.85
N LEU A 40 2.40 -5.49 -11.15
CA LEU A 40 2.61 -4.23 -11.85
C LEU A 40 1.26 -3.62 -12.19
N VAL A 41 1.19 -2.29 -12.19
CA VAL A 41 0.00 -1.55 -12.59
C VAL A 41 0.38 -0.57 -13.68
N GLN A 42 -0.37 -0.60 -14.77
CA GLN A 42 -0.42 0.52 -15.69
C GLN A 42 -1.76 1.25 -15.60
N CYS A 43 -1.66 2.56 -15.41
CA CYS A 43 -2.73 3.52 -15.39
C CYS A 43 -2.62 4.35 -16.66
N LYS A 44 -3.62 4.34 -17.55
CA LYS A 44 -3.57 5.22 -18.71
C LYS A 44 -4.91 5.87 -18.99
N HIS A 45 -4.86 7.21 -19.06
CA HIS A 45 -5.97 8.00 -19.55
C HIS A 45 -5.95 7.99 -21.08
N TRP A 46 -6.47 6.93 -21.68
CA TRP A 46 -6.55 6.84 -23.12
C TRP A 46 -7.61 7.80 -23.67
N LYS A 47 -7.27 8.51 -24.76
CA LYS A 47 -8.21 9.39 -25.49
C LYS A 47 -9.35 8.59 -26.15
N THR A 48 -9.15 7.31 -26.40
CA THR A 48 -10.17 6.39 -26.91
C THR A 48 -11.05 5.89 -25.77
N ARG A 49 -12.36 5.77 -26.02
CA ARG A 49 -13.30 5.15 -25.07
C ARG A 49 -12.99 3.68 -24.80
N LYS A 50 -12.32 2.99 -25.74
CA LYS A 50 -12.05 1.55 -25.62
C LYS A 50 -10.59 1.17 -25.83
N VAL A 51 -10.13 0.25 -24.99
CA VAL A 51 -8.78 -0.30 -24.94
C VAL A 51 -8.71 -1.58 -25.78
N GLY A 52 -7.86 -1.57 -26.80
CA GLY A 52 -7.67 -2.73 -27.68
C GLY A 52 -6.66 -3.76 -27.14
N VAL A 53 -6.66 -4.94 -27.75
CA VAL A 53 -5.81 -6.07 -27.34
C VAL A 53 -4.31 -5.79 -27.44
N GLN A 54 -3.88 -4.89 -28.34
CA GLN A 54 -2.47 -4.58 -28.57
C GLN A 54 -1.78 -4.11 -27.29
N ILE A 55 -2.45 -3.26 -26.52
CA ILE A 55 -1.95 -2.76 -25.25
C ILE A 55 -1.78 -3.92 -24.25
N LEU A 56 -2.75 -4.83 -24.17
CA LEU A 56 -2.67 -5.96 -23.25
C LEU A 56 -1.49 -6.88 -23.60
N ARG A 57 -1.20 -7.07 -24.89
CA ARG A 57 -0.05 -7.87 -25.35
C ARG A 57 1.27 -7.22 -24.94
N GLU A 58 1.38 -5.91 -25.12
CA GLU A 58 2.54 -5.12 -24.70
C GLU A 58 2.76 -5.24 -23.18
N MET A 59 1.72 -4.98 -22.39
CA MET A 59 1.77 -5.06 -20.92
C MET A 59 2.03 -6.48 -20.41
N TYR A 60 1.53 -7.50 -21.12
CA TYR A 60 1.86 -8.88 -20.83
C TYR A 60 3.36 -9.16 -21.03
N GLY A 61 3.96 -8.62 -22.10
CA GLY A 61 5.41 -8.69 -22.31
C GLY A 61 6.20 -8.03 -21.18
N VAL A 62 5.77 -6.85 -20.74
CA VAL A 62 6.38 -6.13 -19.59
C VAL A 62 6.28 -6.94 -18.30
N MET A 63 5.13 -7.56 -18.04
CA MET A 63 4.92 -8.43 -16.88
C MET A 63 5.92 -9.59 -16.86
N ILE A 64 6.07 -10.28 -17.99
CA ILE A 64 7.01 -11.40 -18.12
C ILE A 64 8.46 -10.91 -17.98
N GLY A 65 8.83 -9.83 -18.64
CA GLY A 65 10.19 -9.27 -18.59
C GLY A 65 10.63 -8.83 -17.19
N ASN A 66 9.68 -8.47 -16.33
CA ASN A 66 9.93 -8.09 -14.93
C ASN A 66 9.68 -9.23 -13.93
N ASN A 67 9.38 -10.44 -14.42
CA ASN A 67 9.08 -11.61 -13.60
C ASN A 67 7.94 -11.35 -12.58
N ALA A 68 6.97 -10.53 -12.96
CA ALA A 68 5.84 -10.17 -12.12
C ALA A 68 4.79 -11.29 -12.10
N SER A 69 4.15 -11.47 -10.94
CA SER A 69 3.06 -12.42 -10.69
C SER A 69 1.76 -12.00 -11.38
N LYS A 70 1.52 -10.69 -11.53
CA LYS A 70 0.29 -10.13 -12.10
C LYS A 70 0.55 -8.78 -12.77
N MET A 71 -0.24 -8.47 -13.79
CA MET A 71 -0.29 -7.13 -14.40
C MET A 71 -1.72 -6.60 -14.36
N ILE A 72 -1.88 -5.38 -13.83
CA ILE A 72 -3.15 -4.70 -13.64
C ILE A 72 -3.21 -3.54 -14.63
N ILE A 73 -4.25 -3.48 -15.44
CA ILE A 73 -4.42 -2.45 -16.47
C ILE A 73 -5.66 -1.65 -16.12
N VAL A 74 -5.48 -0.36 -15.86
CA VAL A 74 -6.52 0.53 -15.37
C VAL A 74 -6.83 1.61 -16.40
N THR A 75 -8.11 1.78 -16.72
CA THR A 75 -8.59 2.80 -17.64
C THR A 75 -9.86 3.48 -17.11
N SER A 76 -10.10 4.72 -17.53
CA SER A 76 -11.37 5.42 -17.33
C SER A 76 -12.45 5.03 -18.35
N GLY A 77 -12.08 4.32 -19.43
CA GLY A 77 -13.00 3.79 -20.44
C GLY A 77 -13.32 2.31 -20.22
N ASP A 78 -13.55 1.58 -21.32
CA ASP A 78 -13.83 0.14 -21.33
C ASP A 78 -12.79 -0.65 -22.12
N PHE A 79 -12.76 -1.97 -21.96
CA PHE A 79 -11.96 -2.85 -22.80
C PHE A 79 -12.78 -3.34 -24.00
N THR A 80 -12.13 -3.60 -25.14
CA THR A 80 -12.80 -4.32 -26.23
C THR A 80 -13.03 -5.78 -25.85
N SER A 81 -14.03 -6.43 -26.46
CA SER A 81 -14.29 -7.85 -26.20
C SER A 81 -13.08 -8.74 -26.51
N GLU A 82 -12.29 -8.37 -27.52
CA GLU A 82 -11.03 -9.05 -27.84
C GLU A 82 -9.98 -8.89 -26.72
N ALA A 83 -9.87 -7.70 -26.13
CA ALA A 83 -8.98 -7.46 -25.00
C ALA A 83 -9.40 -8.31 -23.79
N VAL A 84 -10.70 -8.33 -23.47
CA VAL A 84 -11.24 -9.17 -22.38
C VAL A 84 -10.97 -10.65 -22.65
N ALA A 85 -11.25 -11.14 -23.86
CA ALA A 85 -10.98 -12.52 -24.24
C ALA A 85 -9.49 -12.87 -24.11
N PHE A 86 -8.60 -11.94 -24.49
CA PHE A 86 -7.16 -12.13 -24.34
C PHE A 86 -6.71 -12.24 -22.88
N SER A 87 -7.40 -11.60 -21.92
CA SER A 87 -7.03 -11.64 -20.50
C SER A 87 -7.46 -12.90 -19.75
N LEU A 88 -8.50 -13.62 -20.20
CA LEU A 88 -9.14 -14.69 -19.42
C LEU A 88 -8.17 -15.78 -18.91
N ASP A 89 -7.26 -16.23 -19.77
CA ASP A 89 -6.30 -17.29 -19.43
C ASP A 89 -4.92 -16.74 -19.04
N LYS A 90 -4.86 -15.46 -18.61
CA LYS A 90 -3.62 -14.78 -18.30
C LYS A 90 -3.69 -14.13 -16.93
N ARG A 91 -2.52 -13.80 -16.40
CA ARG A 91 -2.34 -13.09 -15.12
C ARG A 91 -2.56 -11.58 -15.30
N LEU A 92 -3.58 -11.22 -16.10
CA LEU A 92 -3.98 -9.86 -16.40
C LEU A 92 -5.26 -9.52 -15.64
N TRP A 93 -5.25 -8.43 -14.88
CA TRP A 93 -6.44 -7.89 -14.24
C TRP A 93 -6.82 -6.58 -14.93
N LEU A 94 -7.97 -6.57 -15.57
CA LEU A 94 -8.53 -5.40 -16.22
C LEU A 94 -9.42 -4.64 -15.23
N VAL A 95 -9.24 -3.32 -15.14
CA VAL A 95 -10.06 -2.42 -14.34
C VAL A 95 -10.58 -1.32 -15.26
N ASN A 96 -11.89 -1.36 -15.54
CA ASN A 96 -12.55 -0.37 -16.37
C ASN A 96 -13.01 0.86 -15.54
N GLY A 97 -13.63 1.83 -16.21
CA GLY A 97 -14.06 3.07 -15.58
C GLY A 97 -15.04 2.86 -14.42
N SER A 98 -16.01 1.94 -14.56
CA SER A 98 -16.97 1.63 -13.49
C SER A 98 -16.30 0.97 -12.29
N GLU A 99 -15.43 -0.01 -12.51
CA GLU A 99 -14.70 -0.70 -11.44
C GLU A 99 -13.74 0.26 -10.73
N LEU A 100 -13.10 1.15 -11.47
CA LEU A 100 -12.24 2.18 -10.91
C LEU A 100 -12.99 3.11 -9.96
N VAL A 101 -14.21 3.53 -10.30
CA VAL A 101 -15.03 4.37 -9.40
C VAL A 101 -15.24 3.66 -8.07
N HIS A 102 -15.62 2.38 -8.10
CA HIS A 102 -15.77 1.58 -6.88
C HIS A 102 -14.47 1.48 -6.08
N MET A 103 -13.33 1.21 -6.73
CA MET A 103 -12.02 1.19 -6.06
C MET A 103 -11.68 2.53 -5.39
N ILE A 104 -12.03 3.65 -6.01
CA ILE A 104 -11.79 4.99 -5.46
C ILE A 104 -12.71 5.25 -4.26
N GLU A 105 -13.99 4.88 -4.35
CA GLU A 105 -14.96 5.03 -3.26
C GLU A 105 -14.59 4.19 -2.04
N ASP A 106 -14.16 2.95 -2.27
CA ASP A 106 -13.66 2.07 -1.22
C ASP A 106 -12.39 2.65 -0.58
N GLY A 107 -11.41 3.05 -1.40
CA GLY A 107 -10.17 3.67 -0.93
C GLY A 107 -10.43 4.95 -0.13
N ARG A 108 -11.41 5.77 -0.52
CA ARG A 108 -11.84 6.97 0.23
C ARG A 108 -12.55 6.65 1.53
N SER A 109 -13.35 5.59 1.56
CA SER A 109 -14.04 5.15 2.78
C SER A 109 -13.04 4.72 3.87
N PHE A 110 -11.86 4.22 3.49
CA PHE A 110 -10.75 4.01 4.43
C PHE A 110 -10.10 5.31 4.93
N GLN A 111 -10.09 6.38 4.14
CA GLN A 111 -9.60 7.71 4.55
C GLN A 111 -10.59 8.45 5.47
N ASN A 112 -11.89 8.27 5.22
CA ASN A 112 -12.98 8.89 5.99
C ASN A 112 -13.41 8.07 7.21
N LYS A 113 -12.93 6.83 7.35
CA LYS A 113 -12.95 6.18 8.65
C LYS A 113 -12.05 7.05 9.54
N PRO A 114 -12.55 7.62 10.65
CA PRO A 114 -11.65 8.31 11.56
C PRO A 114 -10.55 7.31 11.83
N SER A 115 -9.33 7.70 11.50
CA SER A 115 -8.15 7.10 12.08
C SER A 115 -8.32 7.31 13.58
N ILE A 116 -9.05 6.37 14.21
CA ILE A 116 -8.52 5.73 15.38
C ILE A 116 -7.19 5.23 14.85
N SER A 117 -6.19 6.10 14.99
CA SER A 117 -4.83 5.68 15.09
C SER A 117 -4.89 4.38 15.89
N PRO A 118 -4.08 3.37 15.60
CA PRO A 118 -3.57 2.68 16.75
C PRO A 118 -3.00 3.83 17.58
N GLN A 119 -3.77 4.25 18.60
CA GLN A 119 -3.20 4.55 19.87
C GLN A 119 -2.31 3.33 20.03
N THR A 120 -1.05 3.53 19.63
CA THR A 120 0.01 3.43 20.57
C THR A 120 -0.62 3.95 21.87
N HIS A 121 -1.24 3.02 22.61
CA HIS A 121 -0.78 2.77 23.93
C HIS A 121 0.75 2.70 23.80
N ARG A 122 1.36 3.89 23.71
CA ARG A 122 2.48 4.23 24.54
C ARG A 122 1.93 3.94 25.93
N ALA A 123 1.97 2.66 26.31
CA ALA A 123 2.40 2.31 27.64
C ALA A 123 3.60 3.22 27.84
N GLY A 124 3.38 4.22 28.69
CA GLY A 124 4.26 5.36 28.77
C GLY A 124 5.69 4.85 28.81
N VAL A 125 6.54 5.44 28.00
CA VAL A 125 7.88 5.67 28.52
C VAL A 125 7.66 6.74 29.58
N GLU A 126 7.13 6.32 30.73
CA GLU A 126 7.24 7.03 31.98
C GLU A 126 8.73 7.17 32.15
N SER A 127 9.18 8.37 31.79
CA SER A 127 10.49 8.82 32.18
C SER A 127 10.57 8.57 33.69
N MET A 128 11.45 7.64 34.09
CA MET A 128 11.75 7.28 35.48
C MET A 128 12.40 8.49 36.14
N ILE A 129 11.65 9.56 36.33
CA ILE A 129 12.12 10.84 36.78
C ILE A 129 11.24 11.22 37.97
N CYS A 130 11.86 11.46 39.13
CA CYS A 130 11.15 11.77 40.35
C CYS A 130 10.36 13.08 40.19
N PRO A 131 9.03 13.10 40.40
CA PRO A 131 8.22 14.31 40.23
C PRO A 131 8.54 15.40 41.26
N SER A 132 9.26 15.07 42.34
CA SER A 132 9.67 16.04 43.37
C SER A 132 10.99 16.77 43.06
N CYS A 133 11.91 16.16 42.30
CA CYS A 133 13.25 16.73 42.09
C CYS A 133 13.81 16.58 40.67
N GLN A 134 12.99 16.06 39.75
CA GLN A 134 13.28 15.90 38.32
C GLN A 134 14.56 15.10 37.98
N SER A 135 15.06 14.29 38.92
CA SER A 135 16.21 13.40 38.72
C SER A 135 15.77 11.97 38.38
N LYS A 136 16.62 11.21 37.67
CA LYS A 136 16.33 9.81 37.28
C LYS A 136 16.22 8.89 38.52
N LEU A 137 15.13 8.12 38.64
CA LEU A 137 14.91 7.16 39.72
C LEU A 137 15.92 6.01 39.63
N VAL A 138 16.48 5.64 40.78
CA VAL A 138 17.46 4.57 40.93
C VAL A 138 17.13 3.73 42.16
N MET A 139 17.14 2.41 42.01
CA MET A 139 16.86 1.46 43.10
C MET A 139 17.87 1.60 44.23
N ARG A 140 17.39 1.78 45.46
CA ARG A 140 18.23 1.87 46.66
C ARG A 140 17.85 0.78 47.64
N VAL A 141 18.87 0.21 48.29
CA VAL A 141 18.67 -0.78 49.36
C VAL A 141 18.80 -0.09 50.71
N ALA A 142 17.77 -0.22 51.55
CA ALA A 142 17.83 0.32 52.91
C ALA A 142 18.95 -0.36 53.70
N LYS A 143 19.89 0.40 54.24
CA LYS A 143 21.02 -0.14 55.01
C LYS A 143 20.75 -0.25 56.52
N ARG A 144 19.70 0.40 57.04
CA ARG A 144 19.31 0.43 58.46
C ARG A 144 17.80 0.63 58.62
N GLY A 145 17.24 0.18 59.75
CA GLY A 145 15.81 0.30 60.09
C GLY A 145 14.99 -0.96 59.75
N ALA A 146 13.70 -0.94 60.04
CA ALA A 146 12.79 -2.11 59.94
C ALA A 146 12.64 -2.70 58.52
N LYS A 147 13.15 -2.01 57.49
CA LYS A 147 13.17 -2.46 56.09
C LYS A 147 14.59 -2.71 55.56
N SER A 148 15.57 -2.84 56.46
CA SER A 148 16.98 -3.08 56.11
C SER A 148 17.13 -4.31 55.21
N GLY A 149 17.83 -4.15 54.08
CA GLY A 149 18.02 -5.20 53.07
C GLY A 149 16.98 -5.22 51.94
N MET A 150 15.88 -4.46 52.05
CA MET A 150 14.88 -4.35 50.98
C MET A 150 15.22 -3.22 50.01
N SER A 151 15.03 -3.47 48.71
CA SER A 151 15.20 -2.51 47.63
C SER A 151 13.90 -1.78 47.30
N PHE A 152 13.99 -0.49 46.97
CA PHE A 152 12.89 0.38 46.56
C PHE A 152 13.37 1.49 45.62
#